data_AF-A0A4Q0PLT6-F1
#
_entry.id   AF-A0A4Q0PLT6-F1
#
_cell.length_a   1.000
_cell.length_b   1.000
_cell.length_c   1.000
_cell.angle_alpha   90.00
_cell.angle_beta   90.00
_cell.angle_gamma   90.00
#
_symmetry.space_group_name_H-M   'P 1'
#
loop_
_entity.id
_entity.type
_entity.pdbx_description
1 polymer ?
#
loop_
_entity_poly.entity_id
_entity_poly.type
_entity_poly.pdbx_seq_one_letter_code
_entity_poly.pdbx_strand_id
1 'polypeptide(L)'
;MNTSNPYDDEDAAGLERFYTLALQAALVQTEEASAMAYEAMEEVQALLVTHDHERFGDVLETLPYSFFDLYVADMIEEIDVNPLLYLIDHQSILGLLTDEHYAYVKHQLKVKGADAPAAYDFICGIELFMQSSPELALPYFTKIDSELGQYFSGMCYYHLKDYENAKQLLQALFESLLSLQEDFEEFQTHETYGYLLYDLSHYALGANVLLEDYKEAERMAQLILQEFSLKEMTALAKRNTTDAEDLTDFEVFVNNYTTALVKLRKYKEAKALLEESMRLSPEASLIQRRLQNSADQLDRQLFADSILAPILHKEKAYGLKEFLKGKRFAGAEKLEDLVEQQIDAGMPVFGKRLAVYHDEYGYGKHYAVPHVTGLIDLVLMDTAADILYAVVLKPNTAGVAVYDQIKRYTQGLEQHTEKPVRGIICLHQPKEALIAKVKEDDSIELFSYQVAFKKLG
;
A
#
# COMPACT_ATOMS: atom_id res chain seq x y z
N MET A 1 18.32 11.70 -21.81
CA MET A 1 19.47 11.18 -22.59
C MET A 1 18.90 10.55 -23.85
N ASN A 2 19.69 10.55 -24.93
CA ASN A 2 19.43 10.08 -26.30
C ASN A 2 18.13 9.30 -26.58
N THR A 3 17.32 9.84 -27.50
CA THR A 3 16.23 9.16 -28.21
C THR A 3 16.77 8.32 -29.38
N SER A 4 17.67 7.39 -29.09
CA SER A 4 18.05 6.30 -29.98
C SER A 4 18.78 5.27 -29.12
N ASN A 5 18.08 4.23 -28.68
CA ASN A 5 18.75 2.97 -28.41
C ASN A 5 18.59 2.17 -29.70
N PRO A 6 19.54 2.23 -30.66
CA PRO A 6 19.61 1.16 -31.63
C PRO A 6 19.98 -0.09 -30.81
N TYR A 7 19.19 -1.15 -30.90
CA TYR A 7 19.55 -2.44 -30.32
C TYR A 7 21.01 -2.77 -30.63
N ASP A 8 21.69 -3.49 -29.73
CA ASP A 8 23.01 -4.00 -30.09
C ASP A 8 22.83 -4.98 -31.28
N ASP A 9 23.86 -5.13 -32.12
CA ASP A 9 23.75 -5.88 -33.38
C ASP A 9 23.29 -7.34 -33.17
N GLU A 10 23.46 -7.87 -31.96
CA GLU A 10 23.05 -9.20 -31.52
C GLU A 10 21.53 -9.34 -31.32
N ASP A 11 20.89 -8.37 -30.65
CA ASP A 11 19.43 -8.33 -30.43
C ASP A 11 18.68 -8.24 -31.77
N ALA A 12 19.17 -7.39 -32.69
CA ALA A 12 18.60 -7.26 -34.02
C ALA A 12 18.73 -8.55 -34.84
N ALA A 13 19.86 -9.27 -34.68
CA ALA A 13 20.07 -10.56 -35.33
C ALA A 13 19.14 -11.65 -34.75
N GLY A 14 18.91 -11.64 -33.44
CA GLY A 14 17.96 -12.53 -32.77
C GLY A 14 16.52 -12.34 -33.27
N LEU A 15 16.05 -11.09 -33.32
CA LEU A 15 14.73 -10.75 -33.85
C LEU A 15 14.55 -11.22 -35.31
N GLU A 16 15.52 -10.92 -36.18
CA GLU A 16 15.45 -11.35 -37.59
C GLU A 16 15.55 -12.88 -37.75
N ARG A 17 16.26 -13.57 -36.86
CA ARG A 17 16.28 -15.04 -36.81
C ARG A 17 14.89 -15.57 -36.48
N PHE A 18 14.23 -15.06 -35.44
CA PHE A 18 12.86 -15.45 -35.10
C PHE A 18 11.92 -15.24 -36.29
N TYR A 19 11.89 -14.05 -36.88
CA TYR A 19 10.98 -13.76 -38.00
C TYR A 19 11.23 -14.63 -39.23
N THR A 20 12.48 -14.95 -39.52
CA THR A 20 12.83 -15.86 -40.62
C THR A 20 12.26 -17.26 -40.37
N LEU A 21 12.41 -17.76 -39.15
CA LEU A 21 11.91 -19.09 -38.76
C LEU A 21 10.39 -19.12 -38.67
N ALA A 22 9.76 -18.07 -38.16
CA ALA A 22 8.30 -17.92 -38.10
C ALA A 22 7.67 -17.95 -39.50
N LEU A 23 8.23 -17.19 -40.45
CA LEU A 23 7.78 -17.22 -41.85
C LEU A 23 7.98 -18.60 -42.49
N GLN A 24 9.08 -19.28 -42.17
CA GLN A 24 9.31 -20.65 -42.62
C GLN A 24 8.26 -21.60 -42.05
N ALA A 25 7.97 -21.52 -40.74
CA ALA A 25 6.95 -22.32 -40.07
C ALA A 25 5.56 -22.11 -40.66
N ALA A 26 5.18 -20.85 -40.93
CA ALA A 26 3.93 -20.50 -41.60
C ALA A 26 3.83 -21.11 -43.02
N LEU A 27 4.95 -21.16 -43.76
CA LEU A 27 5.00 -21.70 -45.12
C LEU A 27 4.92 -23.24 -45.15
N VAL A 28 5.69 -23.92 -44.31
CA VAL A 28 5.83 -25.39 -44.38
C VAL A 28 4.86 -26.13 -43.47
N GLN A 29 4.36 -25.47 -42.41
CA GLN A 29 3.38 -25.99 -41.45
C GLN A 29 3.75 -27.36 -40.87
N THR A 30 5.02 -27.54 -40.52
CA THR A 30 5.51 -28.75 -39.84
C THR A 30 5.75 -28.48 -38.36
N GLU A 31 5.63 -29.53 -37.54
CA GLU A 31 5.97 -29.48 -36.12
C GLU A 31 7.43 -29.06 -35.89
N GLU A 32 8.36 -29.58 -36.69
CA GLU A 32 9.79 -29.22 -36.61
C GLU A 32 10.04 -27.73 -36.86
N ALA A 33 9.41 -27.15 -37.90
CA ALA A 33 9.57 -25.73 -38.18
C ALA A 33 8.90 -24.86 -37.10
N SER A 34 7.78 -25.32 -36.55
CA SER A 34 7.11 -24.65 -35.44
C SER A 34 7.98 -24.64 -34.18
N ALA A 35 8.62 -25.77 -33.87
CA ALA A 35 9.55 -25.88 -32.74
C ALA A 35 10.76 -24.96 -32.88
N MET A 36 11.36 -24.91 -34.07
CA MET A 36 12.47 -23.98 -34.32
C MET A 36 12.05 -22.51 -34.19
N ALA A 37 10.85 -22.16 -34.65
CA ALA A 37 10.32 -20.80 -34.51
C ALA A 37 9.98 -20.48 -33.05
N TYR A 38 9.46 -21.44 -32.28
CA TYR A 38 9.13 -21.27 -30.87
C TYR A 38 10.38 -21.07 -30.02
N GLU A 39 11.39 -21.95 -30.17
CA GLU A 39 12.68 -21.82 -29.47
C GLU A 39 13.35 -20.48 -29.78
N ALA A 40 13.28 -20.02 -31.04
CA ALA A 40 13.79 -18.71 -31.40
C ALA A 40 12.97 -17.54 -30.84
N MET A 41 11.66 -17.73 -30.58
CA MET A 41 10.81 -16.73 -29.94
C MET A 41 11.20 -16.57 -28.46
N GLU A 42 11.38 -17.68 -27.73
CA GLU A 42 11.75 -17.68 -26.32
C GLU A 42 13.06 -16.89 -26.07
N GLU A 43 14.03 -17.02 -26.97
CA GLU A 43 15.31 -16.30 -26.89
C GLU A 43 15.18 -14.77 -26.97
N VAL A 44 14.12 -14.25 -27.61
CA VAL A 44 13.94 -12.80 -27.85
C VAL A 44 12.59 -12.26 -27.41
N GLN A 45 11.87 -13.00 -26.56
CA GLN A 45 10.48 -12.70 -26.22
C GLN A 45 10.28 -11.32 -25.59
N ALA A 46 11.15 -10.93 -24.66
CA ALA A 46 11.11 -9.61 -24.05
C ALA A 46 11.19 -8.49 -25.11
N LEU A 47 12.08 -8.65 -26.11
CA LEU A 47 12.21 -7.71 -27.23
C LEU A 47 10.96 -7.72 -28.12
N LEU A 48 10.39 -8.89 -28.42
CA LEU A 48 9.17 -8.97 -29.24
C LEU A 48 8.01 -8.20 -28.59
N VAL A 49 7.85 -8.30 -27.27
CA VAL A 49 6.74 -7.68 -26.54
C VAL A 49 6.96 -6.19 -26.30
N THR A 50 8.16 -5.77 -25.90
CA THR A 50 8.39 -4.37 -25.50
C THR A 50 8.80 -3.46 -26.65
N HIS A 51 9.31 -4.02 -27.74
CA HIS A 51 10.03 -3.27 -28.77
C HIS A 51 9.53 -3.48 -30.20
N ASP A 52 8.99 -4.65 -30.54
CA ASP A 52 8.54 -4.99 -31.90
C ASP A 52 7.10 -5.54 -31.93
N HIS A 53 6.29 -5.11 -30.96
CA HIS A 53 4.94 -5.61 -30.65
C HIS A 53 4.00 -5.70 -31.85
N GLU A 54 3.96 -4.68 -32.72
CA GLU A 54 3.07 -4.66 -33.90
C GLU A 54 3.47 -5.73 -34.92
N ARG A 55 4.76 -5.81 -35.26
CA ARG A 55 5.28 -6.81 -36.20
C ARG A 55 5.15 -8.23 -35.63
N PHE A 56 5.35 -8.39 -34.34
CA PHE A 56 5.17 -9.68 -33.68
C PHE A 56 3.71 -10.14 -33.76
N GLY A 57 2.75 -9.26 -33.47
CA GLY A 57 1.32 -9.53 -33.63
C GLY A 57 0.97 -10.01 -35.04
N ASP A 58 1.40 -9.28 -36.08
CA ASP A 58 1.18 -9.65 -37.49
C ASP A 58 1.71 -11.05 -37.82
N VAL A 59 2.87 -11.42 -37.28
CA VAL A 59 3.50 -12.71 -37.54
C VAL A 59 2.80 -13.84 -36.79
N LEU A 60 2.37 -13.61 -35.55
CA LEU A 60 1.58 -14.58 -34.77
C LEU A 60 0.30 -14.99 -35.51
N GLU A 61 -0.33 -14.09 -36.27
CA GLU A 61 -1.53 -14.42 -37.07
C GLU A 61 -1.26 -15.49 -38.15
N THR A 62 0.00 -15.66 -38.57
CA THR A 62 0.37 -16.56 -39.66
C THR A 62 0.88 -17.93 -39.20
N LEU A 63 1.15 -18.08 -37.90
CA LEU A 63 1.78 -19.28 -37.37
C LEU A 63 0.81 -20.47 -37.32
N PRO A 64 1.30 -21.70 -37.57
CA PRO A 64 0.46 -22.89 -37.53
C PRO A 64 0.06 -23.27 -36.10
N TYR A 65 -1.04 -24.02 -35.94
CA TYR A 65 -1.49 -24.54 -34.65
C TYR A 65 -0.44 -25.35 -33.87
N SER A 66 0.48 -26.04 -34.56
CA SER A 66 1.60 -26.74 -33.92
C SER A 66 2.56 -25.82 -33.17
N PHE A 67 2.61 -24.52 -33.50
CA PHE A 67 3.32 -23.51 -32.69
C PHE A 67 2.56 -23.24 -31.39
N PHE A 68 1.24 -23.08 -31.46
CA PHE A 68 0.41 -22.84 -30.29
C PHE A 68 0.28 -24.07 -29.38
N ASP A 69 0.47 -25.28 -29.90
CA ASP A 69 0.61 -26.48 -29.08
C ASP A 69 1.84 -26.41 -28.16
N LEU A 70 2.95 -25.84 -28.65
CA LEU A 70 4.16 -25.60 -27.84
C LEU A 70 3.90 -24.50 -26.81
N TYR A 71 3.30 -23.38 -27.24
CA TYR A 71 2.89 -22.31 -26.33
C TYR A 71 1.99 -22.80 -25.19
N VAL A 72 1.02 -23.68 -25.50
CA VAL A 72 0.14 -24.27 -24.47
C VAL A 72 0.92 -25.18 -23.53
N ALA A 73 1.85 -25.99 -24.05
CA ALA A 73 2.66 -26.88 -23.22
C ALA A 73 3.54 -26.08 -22.25
N ASP A 74 4.19 -25.04 -22.77
CA ASP A 74 5.08 -24.17 -22.02
C ASP A 74 4.31 -23.34 -20.99
N MET A 75 3.18 -22.73 -21.37
CA MET A 75 2.32 -22.04 -20.41
C MET A 75 1.81 -22.95 -19.28
N ILE A 76 1.53 -24.23 -19.55
CA ILE A 76 1.17 -25.19 -18.50
C ILE A 76 2.36 -25.39 -17.55
N GLU A 77 3.55 -25.63 -18.10
CA GLU A 77 4.78 -25.83 -17.33
C GLU A 77 5.13 -24.59 -16.49
N GLU A 78 5.12 -23.41 -17.09
CA GLU A 78 5.47 -22.18 -16.40
C GLU A 78 4.45 -21.80 -15.32
N ILE A 79 3.15 -21.91 -15.56
CA ILE A 79 2.15 -21.58 -14.53
C ILE A 79 2.32 -22.52 -13.32
N ASP A 80 2.67 -23.78 -13.54
CA ASP A 80 2.86 -24.77 -12.46
C ASP A 80 4.22 -24.62 -11.76
N VAL A 81 5.29 -24.23 -12.48
CA VAL A 81 6.67 -24.24 -11.96
C VAL A 81 7.19 -22.84 -11.64
N ASN A 82 6.96 -21.86 -12.51
CA ASN A 82 7.47 -20.48 -12.43
C ASN A 82 6.37 -19.44 -12.76
N PRO A 83 5.27 -19.36 -11.98
CA PRO A 83 4.12 -18.52 -12.29
C PRO A 83 4.43 -17.02 -12.38
N LEU A 84 5.47 -16.55 -11.69
CA LEU A 84 5.96 -15.18 -11.82
C LEU A 84 6.59 -14.91 -13.18
N LEU A 85 7.35 -15.87 -13.73
CA LEU A 85 7.95 -15.75 -15.07
C LEU A 85 6.87 -15.69 -16.13
N TYR A 86 5.84 -16.53 -16.00
CA TYR A 86 4.67 -16.47 -16.85
C TYR A 86 4.00 -15.09 -16.82
N LEU A 87 3.85 -14.52 -15.62
CA LEU A 87 3.21 -13.21 -15.41
C LEU A 87 3.97 -12.07 -16.10
N ILE A 88 5.32 -12.10 -16.09
CA ILE A 88 6.14 -11.03 -16.65
C ILE A 88 6.46 -11.22 -18.14
N ASP A 89 6.63 -12.46 -18.61
CA ASP A 89 7.12 -12.70 -19.97
C ASP A 89 6.04 -13.24 -20.91
N HIS A 90 5.25 -14.22 -20.48
CA HIS A 90 4.37 -15.00 -21.38
C HIS A 90 2.91 -14.54 -21.41
N GLN A 91 2.44 -13.83 -20.38
CA GLN A 91 1.05 -13.33 -20.31
C GLN A 91 0.74 -12.37 -21.48
N SER A 92 1.71 -11.54 -21.86
CA SER A 92 1.56 -10.53 -22.92
C SER A 92 1.20 -11.15 -24.28
N ILE A 93 1.69 -12.36 -24.56
CA ILE A 93 1.41 -13.10 -25.80
C ILE A 93 -0.09 -13.40 -25.94
N LEU A 94 -0.80 -13.71 -24.84
CA LEU A 94 -2.26 -13.93 -24.89
C LEU A 94 -3.01 -12.72 -25.44
N GLY A 95 -2.54 -11.51 -25.14
CA GLY A 95 -3.14 -10.26 -25.62
C GLY A 95 -2.93 -9.99 -27.11
N LEU A 96 -1.97 -10.69 -27.73
CA LEU A 96 -1.63 -10.56 -29.15
C LEU A 96 -2.32 -11.61 -30.04
N LEU A 97 -2.93 -12.64 -29.44
CA LEU A 97 -3.57 -13.70 -30.21
C LEU A 97 -4.83 -13.19 -30.91
N THR A 98 -5.02 -13.61 -32.16
CA THR A 98 -6.29 -13.46 -32.86
C THR A 98 -7.40 -14.23 -32.14
N ASP A 99 -8.67 -13.86 -32.36
CA ASP A 99 -9.82 -14.59 -31.81
C ASP A 99 -9.77 -16.09 -32.11
N GLU A 100 -9.25 -16.47 -33.29
CA GLU A 100 -9.10 -17.86 -33.71
C GLU A 100 -8.00 -18.58 -32.89
N HIS A 101 -6.82 -17.99 -32.78
CA HIS A 101 -5.71 -18.58 -32.02
C HIS A 101 -6.00 -18.63 -30.51
N TYR A 102 -6.62 -17.59 -29.98
CA TYR A 102 -7.09 -17.58 -28.59
C TYR A 102 -8.11 -18.71 -28.34
N ALA A 103 -9.08 -18.89 -29.23
CA ALA A 103 -10.05 -19.98 -29.14
C ALA A 103 -9.40 -21.36 -29.20
N TYR A 104 -8.34 -21.52 -30.02
CA TYR A 104 -7.55 -22.73 -30.11
C TYR A 104 -6.80 -23.04 -28.82
N VAL A 105 -6.00 -22.08 -28.30
CA VAL A 105 -5.25 -22.20 -27.04
C VAL A 105 -6.19 -22.57 -25.90
N LYS A 106 -7.32 -21.86 -25.79
CA LYS A 106 -8.37 -22.15 -24.82
C LYS A 106 -8.93 -23.56 -24.96
N HIS A 107 -9.18 -24.02 -26.19
CA HIS A 107 -9.66 -25.38 -26.41
C HIS A 107 -8.65 -26.41 -25.90
N GLN A 108 -7.36 -26.24 -26.20
CA GLN A 108 -6.30 -27.14 -25.76
C GLN A 108 -6.21 -27.20 -24.23
N LEU A 109 -6.24 -26.06 -23.55
CA LEU A 109 -6.24 -26.01 -22.08
C LEU A 109 -7.46 -26.67 -21.46
N LYS A 110 -8.64 -26.52 -22.09
CA LYS A 110 -9.87 -27.21 -21.65
C LYS A 110 -9.79 -28.72 -21.83
N VAL A 111 -9.13 -29.19 -22.90
CA VAL A 111 -8.87 -30.62 -23.13
C VAL A 111 -7.91 -31.18 -22.08
N LYS A 112 -6.86 -30.43 -21.74
CA LYS A 112 -5.89 -30.80 -20.70
C LYS A 112 -6.52 -30.77 -19.30
N GLY A 113 -7.34 -29.77 -19.00
CA GLY A 113 -8.24 -29.70 -17.85
C GLY A 113 -7.65 -30.23 -16.55
N ALA A 114 -8.07 -31.44 -16.16
CA ALA A 114 -7.64 -32.08 -14.90
C ALA A 114 -6.14 -32.37 -14.81
N ASP A 115 -5.44 -32.48 -15.94
CA ASP A 115 -4.00 -32.73 -16.00
C ASP A 115 -3.17 -31.43 -15.86
N ALA A 116 -3.80 -30.25 -15.97
CA ALA A 116 -3.18 -28.94 -15.85
C ALA A 116 -4.13 -27.93 -15.17
N PRO A 117 -4.49 -28.16 -13.88
CA PRO A 117 -5.57 -27.44 -13.23
C PRO A 117 -5.31 -25.94 -13.09
N ALA A 118 -4.07 -25.50 -12.84
CA ALA A 118 -3.75 -24.08 -12.66
C ALA A 118 -3.89 -23.30 -13.98
N ALA A 119 -3.32 -23.80 -15.08
CA ALA A 119 -3.46 -23.19 -16.40
C ALA A 119 -4.92 -23.20 -16.90
N TYR A 120 -5.68 -24.26 -16.60
CA TYR A 120 -7.11 -24.31 -16.86
C TYR A 120 -7.90 -23.26 -16.07
N ASP A 121 -7.66 -23.15 -14.76
CA ASP A 121 -8.34 -22.17 -13.91
C ASP A 121 -7.95 -20.75 -14.35
N PHE A 122 -6.67 -20.52 -14.70
CA PHE A 122 -6.18 -19.23 -15.18
C PHE A 122 -6.93 -18.76 -16.43
N ILE A 123 -6.99 -19.56 -17.49
CA ILE A 123 -7.66 -19.15 -18.74
C ILE A 123 -9.16 -18.94 -18.55
N CYS A 124 -9.82 -19.73 -17.68
CA CYS A 124 -11.22 -19.52 -17.35
C CYS A 124 -11.44 -18.22 -16.57
N GLY A 125 -10.54 -17.90 -15.62
CA GLY A 125 -10.55 -16.67 -14.87
C GLY A 125 -10.38 -15.44 -15.77
N ILE A 126 -9.39 -15.45 -16.66
CA ILE A 126 -9.11 -14.36 -17.60
C ILE A 126 -10.31 -14.08 -18.51
N GLU A 127 -10.93 -15.13 -19.07
CA GLU A 127 -12.11 -14.99 -19.93
C GLU A 127 -13.23 -14.24 -19.21
N LEU A 128 -13.52 -14.62 -17.96
CA LEU A 128 -14.58 -14.00 -17.17
C LEU A 128 -14.22 -12.58 -16.73
N PHE A 129 -12.95 -12.35 -16.42
CA PHE A 129 -12.44 -11.03 -16.05
C PHE A 129 -12.54 -10.03 -17.21
N MET A 130 -12.12 -10.43 -18.43
CA MET A 130 -12.24 -9.62 -19.65
C MET A 130 -13.69 -9.32 -20.02
N GLN A 131 -14.62 -10.23 -19.68
CA GLN A 131 -16.07 -10.01 -19.80
C GLN A 131 -16.65 -9.10 -18.70
N SER A 132 -15.80 -8.41 -17.93
CA SER A 132 -16.19 -7.54 -16.82
C SER A 132 -17.03 -8.25 -15.76
N SER A 133 -16.75 -9.55 -15.53
CA SER A 133 -17.43 -10.38 -14.52
C SER A 133 -16.46 -10.86 -13.42
N PRO A 134 -15.82 -9.96 -12.67
CA PRO A 134 -14.80 -10.29 -11.67
C PRO A 134 -15.31 -11.20 -10.55
N GLU A 135 -16.62 -11.17 -10.21
CA GLU A 135 -17.24 -12.07 -9.24
C GLU A 135 -17.27 -13.53 -9.70
N LEU A 136 -17.31 -13.76 -11.02
CA LEU A 136 -17.26 -15.10 -11.61
C LEU A 136 -15.82 -15.56 -11.87
N ALA A 137 -14.90 -14.61 -12.10
CA ALA A 137 -13.48 -14.88 -12.30
C ALA A 137 -12.75 -15.25 -11.00
N LEU A 138 -13.07 -14.58 -9.89
CA LEU A 138 -12.39 -14.74 -8.60
C LEU A 138 -12.29 -16.20 -8.10
N PRO A 139 -13.34 -17.06 -8.17
CA PRO A 139 -13.23 -18.45 -7.75
C PRO A 139 -12.25 -19.30 -8.57
N TYR A 140 -11.86 -18.86 -9.76
CA TYR A 140 -10.82 -19.53 -10.55
C TYR A 140 -9.43 -19.09 -10.09
N PHE A 141 -9.18 -17.78 -9.96
CA PHE A 141 -7.88 -17.27 -9.53
C PHE A 141 -7.51 -17.66 -8.11
N THR A 142 -8.49 -17.76 -7.21
CA THR A 142 -8.26 -18.19 -5.81
C THR A 142 -7.85 -19.66 -5.63
N LYS A 143 -7.93 -20.48 -6.70
CA LYS A 143 -7.42 -21.86 -6.69
C LYS A 143 -5.94 -21.94 -7.12
N ILE A 144 -5.41 -20.87 -7.69
CA ILE A 144 -4.02 -20.79 -8.14
C ILE A 144 -3.21 -20.25 -6.97
N ASP A 145 -2.48 -21.12 -6.28
CA ASP A 145 -1.69 -20.78 -5.09
C ASP A 145 -0.30 -20.24 -5.49
N SER A 146 -0.27 -19.05 -6.10
CA SER A 146 0.96 -18.38 -6.55
C SER A 146 0.78 -16.87 -6.71
N GLU A 147 1.87 -16.15 -7.04
CA GLU A 147 1.89 -14.72 -7.36
C GLU A 147 0.90 -14.37 -8.47
N LEU A 148 0.78 -15.24 -9.48
CA LEU A 148 -0.20 -15.11 -10.56
C LEU A 148 -1.64 -15.10 -10.03
N GLY A 149 -1.98 -16.08 -9.18
CA GLY A 149 -3.30 -16.16 -8.56
C GLY A 149 -3.58 -14.99 -7.61
N GLN A 150 -2.58 -14.54 -6.85
CA GLN A 150 -2.67 -13.37 -5.96
C GLN A 150 -2.91 -12.08 -6.74
N TYR A 151 -2.17 -11.86 -7.83
CA TYR A 151 -2.32 -10.69 -8.71
C TYR A 151 -3.77 -10.59 -9.22
N PHE A 152 -4.24 -11.65 -9.90
CA PHE A 152 -5.57 -11.61 -10.53
C PHE A 152 -6.72 -11.65 -9.51
N SER A 153 -6.53 -12.29 -8.35
CA SER A 153 -7.49 -12.20 -7.24
C SER A 153 -7.56 -10.78 -6.67
N GLY A 154 -6.41 -10.13 -6.45
CA GLY A 154 -6.31 -8.73 -6.02
C GLY A 154 -7.00 -7.78 -6.99
N MET A 155 -6.79 -7.97 -8.29
CA MET A 155 -7.49 -7.24 -9.34
C MET A 155 -9.00 -7.47 -9.30
N CYS A 156 -9.48 -8.71 -9.16
CA CYS A 156 -10.91 -9.00 -8.99
C CYS A 156 -11.52 -8.25 -7.81
N TYR A 157 -10.88 -8.30 -6.64
CA TYR A 157 -11.35 -7.56 -5.46
C TYR A 157 -11.38 -6.05 -5.69
N TYR A 158 -10.36 -5.51 -6.38
CA TYR A 158 -10.31 -4.09 -6.72
C TYR A 158 -11.50 -3.65 -7.60
N HIS A 159 -11.82 -4.43 -8.64
CA HIS A 159 -12.98 -4.17 -9.51
C HIS A 159 -14.32 -4.37 -8.78
N LEU A 160 -14.38 -5.31 -7.83
CA LEU A 160 -15.53 -5.51 -6.95
C LEU A 160 -15.67 -4.42 -5.87
N LYS A 161 -14.70 -3.51 -5.76
CA LYS A 161 -14.61 -2.46 -4.73
C LYS A 161 -14.45 -3.00 -3.31
N ASP A 162 -13.98 -4.24 -3.20
CA ASP A 162 -13.55 -4.82 -1.94
C ASP A 162 -12.09 -4.44 -1.69
N TYR A 163 -11.90 -3.15 -1.35
CA TYR A 163 -10.57 -2.57 -1.25
C TYR A 163 -9.76 -3.10 -0.08
N GLU A 164 -10.39 -3.68 0.95
CA GLU A 164 -9.67 -4.32 2.07
C GLU A 164 -8.93 -5.57 1.58
N ASN A 165 -9.63 -6.48 0.90
CA ASN A 165 -9.02 -7.68 0.34
C ASN A 165 -8.06 -7.35 -0.82
N ALA A 166 -8.41 -6.37 -1.66
CA ALA A 166 -7.53 -5.90 -2.72
C ALA A 166 -6.22 -5.32 -2.15
N LYS A 167 -6.30 -4.46 -1.12
CA LYS A 167 -5.14 -3.89 -0.44
C LYS A 167 -4.25 -5.01 0.10
N GLN A 168 -4.81 -5.97 0.83
CA GLN A 168 -4.03 -7.04 1.45
C GLN A 168 -3.23 -7.83 0.42
N LEU A 169 -3.87 -8.27 -0.67
CA LEU A 169 -3.21 -9.07 -1.69
C LEU A 169 -2.20 -8.27 -2.52
N LEU A 170 -2.61 -7.12 -3.05
CA LEU A 170 -1.77 -6.33 -3.96
C LEU A 170 -0.57 -5.72 -3.25
N GLN A 171 -0.74 -5.27 -2.00
CA GLN A 171 0.37 -4.73 -1.22
C GLN A 171 1.35 -5.83 -0.80
N ALA A 172 0.86 -6.98 -0.34
CA ALA A 172 1.73 -8.10 0.01
C ALA A 172 2.53 -8.60 -1.19
N LEU A 173 1.88 -8.71 -2.36
CA LEU A 173 2.56 -9.08 -3.60
C LEU A 173 3.60 -8.03 -4.00
N PHE A 174 3.26 -6.73 -3.98
CA PHE A 174 4.20 -5.66 -4.28
C PHE A 174 5.45 -5.70 -3.38
N GLU A 175 5.27 -5.83 -2.06
CA GLU A 175 6.38 -5.91 -1.11
C GLU A 175 7.23 -7.17 -1.30
N SER A 176 6.60 -8.30 -1.61
CA SER A 176 7.30 -9.55 -1.94
C SER A 176 8.17 -9.40 -3.19
N LEU A 177 7.66 -8.74 -4.23
CA LEU A 177 8.39 -8.47 -5.45
C LEU A 177 9.53 -7.44 -5.23
N LEU A 178 9.33 -6.43 -4.37
CA LEU A 178 10.44 -5.55 -3.99
C LEU A 178 11.57 -6.33 -3.31
N SER A 179 11.23 -7.20 -2.36
CA SER A 179 12.23 -8.06 -1.69
C SER A 179 12.96 -8.96 -2.69
N LEU A 180 12.24 -9.52 -3.66
CA LEU A 180 12.83 -10.36 -4.69
C LEU A 180 13.80 -9.56 -5.58
N GLN A 181 13.47 -8.31 -5.91
CA GLN A 181 14.33 -7.43 -6.69
C GLN A 181 15.62 -7.05 -5.93
N GLU A 182 15.57 -6.98 -4.60
CA GLU A 182 16.77 -6.77 -3.76
C GLU A 182 17.68 -8.00 -3.77
N ASP A 183 17.10 -9.21 -3.80
CA ASP A 183 17.83 -10.47 -3.78
C ASP A 183 18.44 -10.85 -5.14
N PHE A 184 17.85 -10.38 -6.25
CA PHE A 184 18.26 -10.73 -7.61
C PHE A 184 18.45 -9.49 -8.50
N GLU A 185 19.70 -9.14 -8.79
CA GLU A 185 20.07 -7.96 -9.61
C GLU A 185 19.43 -7.97 -11.01
N GLU A 186 19.15 -9.16 -11.56
CA GLU A 186 18.51 -9.35 -12.87
C GLU A 186 17.16 -8.63 -12.98
N PHE A 187 16.37 -8.62 -11.90
CA PHE A 187 15.05 -7.96 -11.87
C PHE A 187 15.13 -6.43 -11.85
N GLN A 188 16.25 -5.84 -11.39
CA GLN A 188 16.41 -4.38 -11.35
C GLN A 188 16.42 -3.73 -12.74
N THR A 189 16.83 -4.51 -13.75
CA THR A 189 16.88 -4.07 -15.15
C THR A 189 15.81 -4.73 -16.03
N HIS A 190 14.96 -5.59 -15.45
CA HIS A 190 13.97 -6.34 -16.20
C HIS A 190 12.74 -5.49 -16.51
N GLU A 191 12.51 -5.20 -17.78
CA GLU A 191 11.53 -4.19 -18.19
C GLU A 191 10.08 -4.58 -17.83
N THR A 192 9.66 -5.81 -18.15
CA THR A 192 8.32 -6.34 -17.85
C THR A 192 8.06 -6.50 -16.35
N TYR A 193 9.10 -6.84 -15.57
CA TYR A 193 9.05 -6.88 -14.11
C TYR A 193 8.82 -5.48 -13.53
N GLY A 194 9.53 -4.48 -14.05
CA GLY A 194 9.33 -3.08 -13.70
C GLY A 194 7.91 -2.60 -14.01
N TYR A 195 7.33 -3.01 -15.14
CA TYR A 195 5.92 -2.71 -15.46
C TYR A 195 4.94 -3.35 -14.48
N LEU A 196 5.14 -4.62 -14.13
CA LEU A 196 4.32 -5.31 -13.13
C LEU A 196 4.37 -4.59 -11.77
N LEU A 197 5.57 -4.24 -11.29
CA LEU A 197 5.75 -3.47 -10.06
C LEU A 197 5.06 -2.10 -10.13
N TYR A 198 5.20 -1.41 -11.26
CA TYR A 198 4.57 -0.12 -11.50
C TYR A 198 3.05 -0.22 -11.36
N ASP A 199 2.41 -1.13 -12.08
CA ASP A 199 0.96 -1.31 -12.08
C ASP A 199 0.43 -1.70 -10.70
N LEU A 200 1.03 -2.73 -10.08
CA LEU A 200 0.66 -3.21 -8.74
C LEU A 200 0.66 -2.09 -7.71
N SER A 201 1.71 -1.28 -7.75
CA SER A 201 1.90 -0.20 -6.79
C SER A 201 0.83 0.88 -6.91
N HIS A 202 0.32 1.15 -8.12
CA HIS A 202 -0.76 2.12 -8.34
C HIS A 202 -2.08 1.63 -7.76
N TYR A 203 -2.40 0.35 -7.93
CA TYR A 203 -3.59 -0.26 -7.33
C TYR A 203 -3.48 -0.32 -5.80
N ALA A 204 -2.32 -0.70 -5.26
CA ALA A 204 -2.10 -0.73 -3.81
C ALA A 204 -2.21 0.68 -3.18
N LEU A 205 -1.62 1.70 -3.82
CA LEU A 205 -1.76 3.09 -3.41
C LEU A 205 -3.22 3.56 -3.50
N GLY A 206 -3.91 3.25 -4.60
CA GLY A 206 -5.31 3.58 -4.84
C GLY A 206 -6.23 2.98 -3.76
N ALA A 207 -6.06 1.70 -3.45
CA ALA A 207 -6.82 1.00 -2.41
C ALA A 207 -6.64 1.66 -1.03
N ASN A 208 -5.40 2.02 -0.66
CA ASN A 208 -5.13 2.74 0.59
C ASN A 208 -5.82 4.12 0.65
N VAL A 209 -5.81 4.89 -0.45
CA VAL A 209 -6.52 6.17 -0.51
C VAL A 209 -8.03 5.99 -0.39
N LEU A 210 -8.60 4.97 -1.03
CA LEU A 210 -10.04 4.68 -1.01
C LEU A 210 -10.53 4.19 0.36
N LEU A 211 -9.68 3.48 1.10
CA LEU A 211 -9.93 3.07 2.49
C LEU A 211 -9.65 4.19 3.51
N GLU A 212 -9.22 5.36 3.06
CA GLU A 212 -8.80 6.49 3.91
C GLU A 212 -7.61 6.18 4.85
N ASP A 213 -6.82 5.15 4.55
CA ASP A 213 -5.58 4.85 5.25
C ASP A 213 -4.44 5.72 4.71
N TYR A 214 -4.53 7.02 4.99
CA TYR A 214 -3.65 8.01 4.38
C TYR A 214 -2.18 7.91 4.83
N LYS A 215 -1.91 7.32 6.01
CA LYS A 215 -0.54 7.07 6.46
C LYS A 215 0.10 5.98 5.60
N GLU A 216 -0.64 4.91 5.36
CA GLU A 216 -0.17 3.81 4.53
C GLU A 216 -0.09 4.22 3.05
N ALA A 217 -1.06 5.01 2.56
CA ALA A 217 -0.99 5.61 1.23
C ALA A 217 0.26 6.48 1.04
N GLU A 218 0.65 7.27 2.05
CA GLU A 218 1.90 8.03 2.01
C GLU A 218 3.12 7.10 1.95
N ARG A 219 3.16 6.05 2.78
CA ARG A 219 4.27 5.07 2.78
C ARG A 219 4.40 4.40 1.41
N MET A 220 3.29 3.93 0.84
CA MET A 220 3.26 3.33 -0.50
C MET A 220 3.75 4.30 -1.57
N ALA A 221 3.29 5.55 -1.55
CA ALA A 221 3.76 6.54 -2.51
C ALA A 221 5.26 6.85 -2.38
N GLN A 222 5.81 6.78 -1.17
CA GLN A 222 7.24 6.94 -0.94
C GLN A 222 8.05 5.75 -1.47
N LEU A 223 7.57 4.51 -1.28
CA LEU A 223 8.19 3.31 -1.88
C LEU A 223 8.19 3.40 -3.40
N ILE A 224 7.06 3.78 -3.98
CA ILE A 224 6.93 3.98 -5.42
C ILE A 224 7.95 5.02 -5.94
N LEU A 225 8.22 6.09 -5.18
CA LEU A 225 9.21 7.10 -5.55
C LEU A 225 10.67 6.68 -5.35
N GLN A 226 10.92 5.60 -4.59
CA GLN A 226 12.25 4.99 -4.48
C GLN A 226 12.57 4.17 -5.72
N GLU A 227 11.56 3.47 -6.27
CA GLU A 227 11.70 2.65 -7.47
C GLU A 227 11.56 3.45 -8.77
N PHE A 228 10.62 4.38 -8.82
CA PHE A 228 10.30 5.14 -10.02
C PHE A 228 10.37 6.64 -9.71
N SER A 229 11.28 7.35 -10.36
CA SER A 229 11.29 8.81 -10.27
C SER A 229 10.07 9.40 -10.99
N LEU A 230 9.62 10.59 -10.58
CA LEU A 230 8.53 11.31 -11.27
C LEU A 230 8.78 11.47 -12.78
N LYS A 231 10.06 11.60 -13.17
CA LYS A 231 10.47 11.74 -14.56
C LYS A 231 10.30 10.42 -15.34
N GLU A 232 10.64 9.29 -14.73
CA GLU A 232 10.42 7.96 -15.31
C GLU A 232 8.93 7.70 -15.46
N MET A 233 8.12 7.92 -14.41
CA MET A 233 6.66 7.75 -14.51
C MET A 233 6.04 8.61 -15.61
N THR A 234 6.48 9.87 -15.75
CA THR A 234 5.99 10.75 -16.82
C THR A 234 6.37 10.22 -18.21
N ALA A 235 7.53 9.57 -18.34
CA ALA A 235 7.97 8.97 -19.59
C ALA A 235 7.17 7.70 -19.91
N LEU A 236 6.90 6.85 -18.91
CA LEU A 236 6.07 5.64 -19.03
C LEU A 236 4.64 6.00 -19.43
N ALA A 237 4.03 6.98 -18.73
CA ALA A 237 2.69 7.45 -19.03
C ALA A 237 2.53 7.93 -20.49
N LYS A 238 3.54 8.60 -21.06
CA LYS A 238 3.52 9.05 -22.47
C LYS A 238 3.63 7.92 -23.49
N ARG A 239 4.19 6.77 -23.10
CA ARG A 239 4.27 5.57 -23.96
C ARG A 239 2.94 4.82 -23.96
N ASN A 240 2.24 4.81 -22.83
CA ASN A 240 1.03 4.01 -22.62
C ASN A 240 -0.28 4.72 -22.96
N THR A 241 -0.27 6.06 -23.15
CA THR A 241 -1.47 6.79 -23.57
C THR A 241 -1.90 6.40 -24.97
N THR A 242 -2.99 5.64 -25.05
CA THR A 242 -3.86 5.62 -26.23
C THR A 242 -4.74 6.87 -26.23
N ASP A 243 -5.18 7.35 -27.40
CA ASP A 243 -6.03 8.56 -27.55
C ASP A 243 -7.38 8.51 -26.76
N ALA A 244 -7.66 7.44 -26.01
CA ALA A 244 -8.92 7.14 -25.36
C ALA A 244 -9.00 7.47 -23.86
N GLU A 245 -7.89 7.72 -23.17
CA GLU A 245 -7.89 7.95 -21.71
C GLU A 245 -7.83 9.44 -21.32
N ASP A 246 -8.80 9.87 -20.49
CA ASP A 246 -8.90 11.25 -19.99
C ASP A 246 -7.83 11.58 -18.92
N LEU A 247 -7.20 10.57 -18.31
CA LEU A 247 -6.21 10.72 -17.23
C LEU A 247 -5.11 9.67 -17.38
N THR A 248 -3.85 10.11 -17.27
CA THR A 248 -2.69 9.21 -17.30
C THR A 248 -2.40 8.56 -15.95
N ASP A 249 -1.72 7.41 -15.93
CA ASP A 249 -1.25 6.76 -14.68
C ASP A 249 -0.42 7.70 -13.80
N PHE A 250 0.43 8.53 -14.43
CA PHE A 250 1.16 9.58 -13.75
C PHE A 250 0.23 10.58 -13.04
N GLU A 251 -0.83 11.02 -13.69
CA GLU A 251 -1.83 11.90 -13.07
C GLU A 251 -2.58 11.21 -11.94
N VAL A 252 -2.90 9.92 -12.08
CA VAL A 252 -3.53 9.10 -11.03
C VAL A 252 -2.62 8.99 -9.81
N PHE A 253 -1.33 8.70 -10.00
CA PHE A 253 -0.33 8.67 -8.93
C PHE A 253 -0.27 9.99 -8.17
N VAL A 254 -0.05 11.10 -8.90
CA VAL A 254 0.05 12.44 -8.31
C VAL A 254 -1.24 12.79 -7.58
N ASN A 255 -2.41 12.45 -8.14
CA ASN A 255 -3.70 12.64 -7.51
C ASN A 255 -3.82 11.89 -6.19
N ASN A 256 -3.45 10.61 -6.16
CA ASN A 256 -3.56 9.76 -4.98
C ASN A 256 -2.58 10.19 -3.89
N TYR A 257 -1.31 10.42 -4.24
CA TYR A 257 -0.30 10.84 -3.27
C TYR A 257 -0.61 12.23 -2.69
N THR A 258 -0.99 13.20 -3.52
CA THR A 258 -1.38 14.52 -3.02
C THR A 258 -2.63 14.47 -2.15
N THR A 259 -3.55 13.53 -2.40
CA THR A 259 -4.72 13.31 -1.53
C THR A 259 -4.29 12.85 -0.14
N ALA A 260 -3.38 11.88 -0.06
CA ALA A 260 -2.82 11.42 1.21
C ALA A 260 -2.13 12.57 1.97
N LEU A 261 -1.24 13.32 1.30
CA LEU A 261 -0.52 14.45 1.91
C LEU A 261 -1.47 15.54 2.43
N VAL A 262 -2.48 15.93 1.65
CA VAL A 262 -3.49 16.92 2.05
C VAL A 262 -4.29 16.45 3.27
N LYS A 263 -4.70 15.17 3.30
CA LYS A 263 -5.45 14.59 4.42
C LYS A 263 -4.61 14.48 5.68
N LEU A 264 -3.31 14.26 5.55
CA LEU A 264 -2.32 14.32 6.62
C LEU A 264 -1.89 15.76 6.98
N ARG A 265 -2.46 16.78 6.33
CA ARG A 265 -2.15 18.21 6.52
C ARG A 265 -0.70 18.59 6.17
N LYS A 266 -0.05 17.80 5.32
CA LYS A 266 1.29 18.05 4.76
C LYS A 266 1.22 18.91 3.50
N TYR A 267 0.57 20.08 3.61
CA TYR A 267 0.25 20.93 2.45
C TYR A 267 1.49 21.48 1.73
N LYS A 268 2.59 21.70 2.45
CA LYS A 268 3.86 22.14 1.86
C LYS A 268 4.45 21.07 0.94
N GLU A 269 4.42 19.80 1.38
CA GLU A 269 4.89 18.66 0.60
C GLU A 269 3.98 18.40 -0.61
N ALA A 270 2.65 18.47 -0.40
CA ALA A 270 1.68 18.34 -1.49
C ALA A 270 1.90 19.41 -2.57
N LYS A 271 2.13 20.66 -2.17
CA LYS A 271 2.44 21.75 -3.10
C LYS A 271 3.74 21.50 -3.87
N ALA A 272 4.82 21.10 -3.18
CA ALA A 272 6.10 20.82 -3.83
C ALA A 272 5.98 19.70 -4.87
N LEU A 273 5.29 18.61 -4.54
CA LEU A 273 5.01 17.52 -5.47
C LEU A 273 4.22 18.00 -6.70
N LEU A 274 3.18 18.81 -6.50
CA LEU A 274 2.36 19.35 -7.58
C LEU A 274 3.14 20.32 -8.48
N GLU A 275 4.00 21.17 -7.90
CA GLU A 275 4.88 22.07 -8.66
C GLU A 275 5.89 21.28 -9.51
N GLU A 276 6.47 20.22 -8.95
CA GLU A 276 7.37 19.34 -9.71
C GLU A 276 6.65 18.62 -10.83
N SER A 277 5.50 18.02 -10.53
CA SER A 277 4.69 17.29 -11.50
C SER A 277 4.20 18.18 -12.63
N MET A 278 3.84 19.44 -12.33
CA MET A 278 3.47 20.45 -13.33
C MET A 278 4.62 20.81 -14.28
N ARG A 279 5.88 20.79 -13.80
CA ARG A 279 7.04 21.01 -14.68
C ARG A 279 7.26 19.85 -15.65
N LEU A 280 6.94 18.63 -15.23
CA LEU A 280 7.11 17.41 -16.02
C LEU A 280 5.97 17.16 -17.00
N SER A 281 4.74 17.51 -16.59
CA SER A 281 3.52 17.41 -17.41
C SER A 281 2.69 18.70 -17.34
N PRO A 282 3.07 19.75 -18.10
CA PRO A 282 2.39 21.05 -18.06
C PRO A 282 0.94 21.04 -18.56
N GLU A 283 0.60 20.07 -19.40
CA GLU A 283 -0.73 19.93 -20.02
C GLU A 283 -1.74 19.20 -19.11
N ALA A 284 -1.29 18.65 -17.96
CA ALA A 284 -2.11 17.88 -17.03
C ALA A 284 -3.09 18.77 -16.25
N SER A 285 -4.32 18.90 -16.77
CA SER A 285 -5.35 19.77 -16.21
C SER A 285 -5.73 19.41 -14.76
N LEU A 286 -5.67 18.13 -14.39
CA LEU A 286 -5.93 17.66 -13.03
C LEU A 286 -4.88 18.18 -12.05
N ILE A 287 -3.60 18.11 -12.42
CA ILE A 287 -2.48 18.59 -11.61
C ILE A 287 -2.60 20.12 -11.42
N GLN A 288 -2.99 20.85 -12.46
CA GLN A 288 -3.18 22.31 -12.38
C GLN A 288 -4.26 22.67 -11.36
N ARG A 289 -5.41 22.00 -11.44
CA ARG A 289 -6.52 22.21 -10.50
C ARG A 289 -6.11 21.88 -9.06
N ARG A 290 -5.38 20.79 -8.86
CA ARG A 290 -4.90 20.38 -7.52
C ARG A 290 -3.87 21.34 -6.94
N LEU A 291 -2.98 21.89 -7.77
CA LEU A 291 -2.00 22.88 -7.33
C LEU A 291 -2.67 24.14 -6.78
N GLN A 292 -3.70 24.64 -7.48
CA GLN A 292 -4.44 25.81 -7.02
C GLN A 292 -5.16 25.55 -5.70
N ASN A 293 -5.85 24.41 -5.56
CA ASN A 293 -6.51 24.04 -4.30
C ASN A 293 -5.52 23.89 -3.14
N SER A 294 -4.34 23.31 -3.40
CA SER A 294 -3.32 23.09 -2.37
C SER A 294 -2.65 24.40 -1.93
N ALA A 295 -2.46 25.34 -2.86
CA ALA A 295 -2.00 26.69 -2.54
C ALA A 295 -2.98 27.42 -1.62
N ASP A 296 -4.28 27.38 -1.92
CA ASP A 296 -5.32 27.98 -1.05
C ASP A 296 -5.33 27.34 0.35
N GLN A 297 -5.12 26.03 0.45
CA GLN A 297 -5.07 25.32 1.73
C GLN A 297 -3.81 25.68 2.53
N LEU A 298 -2.65 25.75 1.87
CA LEU A 298 -1.41 26.19 2.49
C LEU A 298 -1.50 27.65 2.95
N ASP A 299 -2.08 28.54 2.15
CA ASP A 299 -2.27 29.94 2.53
C ASP A 299 -3.21 30.06 3.74
N ARG A 300 -4.27 29.25 3.81
CA ARG A 300 -5.14 29.17 5.00
C ARG A 300 -4.40 28.64 6.22
N GLN A 301 -3.53 27.63 6.05
CA GLN A 301 -2.71 27.11 7.13
C GLN A 301 -1.70 28.15 7.60
N LEU A 302 -0.93 28.77 6.70
CA LEU A 302 0.03 29.82 7.03
C LEU A 302 -0.66 31.06 7.61
N PHE A 303 -1.87 31.40 7.16
CA PHE A 303 -2.69 32.44 7.77
C PHE A 303 -3.11 32.06 9.19
N ALA A 304 -3.60 30.83 9.40
CA ALA A 304 -3.93 30.33 10.73
C ALA A 304 -2.68 30.32 11.63
N ASP A 305 -1.55 29.82 11.12
CA ASP A 305 -0.27 29.76 11.81
C ASP A 305 0.28 31.17 12.06
N SER A 306 0.07 32.15 11.19
CA SER A 306 0.49 33.55 11.41
C SER A 306 -0.45 34.33 12.32
N ILE A 307 -1.69 33.89 12.50
CA ILE A 307 -2.56 34.36 13.59
C ILE A 307 -2.10 33.72 14.91
N LEU A 308 -1.77 32.42 14.88
CA LEU A 308 -1.38 31.64 16.05
C LEU A 308 0.07 31.91 16.49
N ALA A 309 0.99 32.24 15.58
CA ALA A 309 2.41 32.41 15.86
C ALA A 309 2.69 33.65 16.73
N PRO A 310 2.03 34.82 16.56
CA PRO A 310 2.09 35.93 17.51
C PRO A 310 1.43 35.61 18.86
N ILE A 311 0.43 34.71 18.89
CA ILE A 311 -0.19 34.22 20.12
C ILE A 311 0.76 33.25 20.85
N LEU A 312 1.59 32.51 20.11
CA LEU A 312 2.49 31.46 20.61
C LEU A 312 3.95 31.94 20.80
N HIS A 313 4.37 33.06 20.20
CA HIS A 313 5.68 33.66 20.43
C HIS A 313 5.69 34.50 21.71
N LYS A 314 6.05 33.83 22.81
CA LYS A 314 6.62 34.39 24.06
C LYS A 314 6.23 35.84 24.38
N GLU A 315 5.00 36.05 24.85
CA GLU A 315 4.86 36.93 26.00
C GLU A 315 5.37 36.15 27.22
N LYS A 316 6.35 36.74 27.94
CA LYS A 316 6.67 36.33 29.30
C LYS A 316 5.37 36.32 30.10
N ALA A 317 4.85 35.14 30.39
CA ALA A 317 3.89 34.82 31.43
C ALA A 317 3.04 36.03 31.91
N TYR A 318 2.18 36.56 31.06
CA TYR A 318 1.10 37.46 31.46
C TYR A 318 -0.11 37.09 30.62
N GLY A 319 -1.23 36.77 31.28
CA GLY A 319 -2.51 36.54 30.59
C GLY A 319 -3.08 35.11 30.60
N LEU A 320 -2.53 34.18 31.38
CA LEU A 320 -3.13 32.83 31.62
C LEU A 320 -4.61 32.88 32.08
N LYS A 321 -5.10 34.05 32.50
CA LYS A 321 -6.48 34.28 32.95
C LYS A 321 -7.51 34.44 31.83
N GLU A 322 -7.12 34.77 30.60
CA GLU A 322 -8.08 35.03 29.51
C GLU A 322 -8.30 33.82 28.60
N PHE A 323 -7.29 32.95 28.44
CA PHE A 323 -7.42 31.69 27.71
C PHE A 323 -8.41 30.72 28.38
N LEU A 324 -8.52 30.75 29.71
CA LEU A 324 -9.43 29.91 30.50
C LEU A 324 -10.91 30.26 30.34
N LYS A 325 -11.28 31.30 29.58
CA LYS A 325 -12.68 31.66 29.33
C LYS A 325 -13.33 30.88 28.19
N GLY A 326 -12.58 30.07 27.43
CA GLY A 326 -13.08 29.46 26.20
C GLY A 326 -13.05 27.94 26.16
N LYS A 327 -14.19 27.31 26.46
CA LYS A 327 -14.69 26.01 25.93
C LYS A 327 -14.35 24.70 26.68
N ARG A 328 -15.43 24.13 27.23
CA ARG A 328 -15.81 22.71 27.40
C ARG A 328 -14.75 21.64 27.05
N PHE A 329 -14.25 20.92 28.06
CA PHE A 329 -13.57 19.63 27.90
C PHE A 329 -14.61 18.51 27.69
N ALA A 330 -14.45 17.72 26.63
CA ALA A 330 -15.25 16.53 26.37
C ALA A 330 -14.35 15.46 25.74
N GLY A 331 -14.26 14.29 26.38
CA GLY A 331 -13.61 13.07 25.87
C GLY A 331 -12.36 12.62 26.65
N ALA A 332 -12.20 11.30 26.83
CA ALA A 332 -10.97 10.66 27.34
C ALA A 332 -9.82 10.79 26.33
N GLU A 333 -10.13 10.74 25.04
CA GLU A 333 -9.24 11.04 23.90
C GLU A 333 -8.45 12.35 24.09
N LYS A 334 -9.08 13.39 24.67
CA LYS A 334 -8.43 14.68 24.95
C LYS A 334 -7.50 14.66 26.16
N LEU A 335 -7.66 13.68 27.07
CA LEU A 335 -6.73 13.46 28.19
C LEU A 335 -5.51 12.67 27.71
N GLU A 336 -5.69 11.73 26.77
CA GLU A 336 -4.60 10.99 26.14
C GLU A 336 -3.69 11.95 25.37
N ASP A 337 -4.28 12.79 24.52
CA ASP A 337 -3.56 13.83 23.77
C ASP A 337 -2.81 14.79 24.71
N LEU A 338 -3.41 15.13 25.87
CA LEU A 338 -2.79 16.01 26.86
C LEU A 338 -1.57 15.34 27.52
N VAL A 339 -1.64 14.04 27.81
CA VAL A 339 -0.52 13.29 28.39
C VAL A 339 0.60 13.14 27.35
N GLU A 340 0.26 12.80 26.12
CA GLU A 340 1.20 12.69 24.99
C GLU A 340 1.92 14.02 24.72
N GLN A 341 1.17 15.13 24.65
CA GLN A 341 1.76 16.47 24.49
C GLN A 341 2.68 16.87 25.65
N GLN A 342 2.38 16.45 26.88
CA GLN A 342 3.26 16.70 28.03
C GLN A 342 4.55 15.89 27.91
N ILE A 343 4.47 14.62 27.48
CA ILE A 343 5.63 13.77 27.19
C ILE A 343 6.49 14.39 26.09
N ASP A 344 5.89 14.79 24.97
CA ASP A 344 6.58 15.42 23.83
C ASP A 344 7.25 16.74 24.21
N ALA A 345 6.62 17.50 25.11
CA ALA A 345 7.19 18.72 25.69
C ALA A 345 8.29 18.46 26.73
N GLY A 346 8.66 17.20 26.98
CA GLY A 346 9.65 16.79 27.98
C GLY A 346 9.19 17.03 29.43
N MET A 347 7.88 17.22 29.64
CA MET A 347 7.31 17.44 30.96
C MET A 347 7.07 16.11 31.68
N PRO A 348 7.28 16.05 33.00
CA PRO A 348 6.90 14.88 33.77
C PRO A 348 5.37 14.69 33.77
N VAL A 349 4.91 13.48 33.47
CA VAL A 349 3.52 13.04 33.56
C VAL A 349 3.38 12.04 34.71
N PHE A 350 2.30 12.11 35.48
CA PHE A 350 2.12 11.27 36.68
C PHE A 350 3.32 11.32 37.66
N GLY A 351 3.99 12.47 37.71
CA GLY A 351 5.19 12.69 38.52
C GLY A 351 6.47 12.02 38.00
N LYS A 352 6.45 11.45 36.79
CA LYS A 352 7.54 10.67 36.19
C LYS A 352 7.91 11.19 34.80
N ARG A 353 9.15 10.96 34.36
CA ARG A 353 9.53 11.18 32.96
C ARG A 353 9.26 9.89 32.21
N LEU A 354 8.14 9.86 31.50
CA LEU A 354 7.69 8.68 30.76
C LEU A 354 7.79 8.94 29.26
N ALA A 355 7.94 7.87 28.49
CA ALA A 355 7.77 7.85 27.04
C ALA A 355 6.55 6.99 26.68
N VAL A 356 5.95 7.21 25.50
CA VAL A 356 4.94 6.30 24.98
C VAL A 356 5.63 5.01 24.55
N TYR A 357 5.09 3.86 24.98
CA TYR A 357 5.66 2.55 24.65
C TYR A 357 5.33 2.16 23.20
N HIS A 358 6.22 1.40 22.56
CA HIS A 358 6.01 0.89 21.22
C HIS A 358 6.71 -0.46 21.07
N ASP A 359 6.04 -1.42 20.47
CA ASP A 359 6.58 -2.73 20.07
C ASP A 359 5.93 -3.22 18.77
N GLU A 360 6.24 -4.48 18.40
CA GLU A 360 5.72 -5.16 17.20
C GLU A 360 4.17 -5.25 17.16
N TYR A 361 3.48 -5.09 18.29
CA TYR A 361 2.01 -5.13 18.36
C TYR A 361 1.35 -3.74 18.27
N GLY A 362 2.14 -2.67 18.27
CA GLY A 362 1.65 -1.33 17.93
C GLY A 362 2.16 -0.21 18.84
N TYR A 363 1.55 0.97 18.67
CA TYR A 363 1.84 2.17 19.45
C TYR A 363 1.06 2.13 20.77
N GLY A 364 1.65 2.61 21.85
CA GLY A 364 1.11 2.50 23.21
C GLY A 364 -0.23 3.19 23.45
N LYS A 365 -0.78 3.95 22.49
CA LYS A 365 -2.11 4.56 22.60
C LYS A 365 -3.19 3.62 22.06
N HIS A 366 -4.26 3.43 22.83
CA HIS A 366 -5.30 2.43 22.53
C HIS A 366 -4.74 1.02 22.30
N TYR A 367 -3.77 0.63 23.14
CA TYR A 367 -3.00 -0.59 22.97
C TYR A 367 -3.87 -1.83 23.20
N ALA A 368 -3.87 -2.74 22.22
CA ALA A 368 -4.57 -4.01 22.30
C ALA A 368 -3.65 -5.06 22.91
N VAL A 369 -4.03 -5.61 24.07
CA VAL A 369 -3.27 -6.73 24.67
C VAL A 369 -3.83 -8.05 24.12
N PRO A 370 -2.99 -8.96 23.60
CA PRO A 370 -3.44 -10.26 23.14
C PRO A 370 -4.26 -10.99 24.22
N HIS A 371 -5.38 -11.59 23.81
CA HIS A 371 -6.26 -12.39 24.69
C HIS A 371 -6.92 -11.64 25.87
N VAL A 372 -6.83 -10.30 25.93
CA VAL A 372 -7.55 -9.47 26.91
C VAL A 372 -8.65 -8.67 26.22
N THR A 373 -9.88 -8.78 26.71
CA THR A 373 -11.01 -7.99 26.18
C THR A 373 -10.88 -6.52 26.59
N GLY A 374 -10.63 -5.64 25.61
CA GLY A 374 -10.59 -4.18 25.74
C GLY A 374 -9.28 -3.57 25.23
N LEU A 375 -9.26 -2.25 25.10
CA LEU A 375 -8.06 -1.47 24.75
C LEU A 375 -7.56 -0.72 25.99
N ILE A 376 -6.24 -0.67 26.17
CA ILE A 376 -5.59 0.16 27.18
C ILE A 376 -5.48 1.58 26.63
N ASP A 377 -5.93 2.58 27.38
CA ASP A 377 -5.93 3.98 26.92
C ASP A 377 -4.50 4.44 26.55
N LEU A 378 -3.52 4.20 27.45
CA LEU A 378 -2.09 4.37 27.16
C LEU A 378 -1.23 3.27 27.81
N VAL A 379 -0.15 2.87 27.13
CA VAL A 379 0.98 2.12 27.66
C VAL A 379 2.20 3.02 27.60
N LEU A 380 2.76 3.32 28.76
CA LEU A 380 3.90 4.23 28.92
C LEU A 380 5.10 3.47 29.48
N MET A 381 6.30 3.94 29.19
CA MET A 381 7.55 3.34 29.68
C MET A 381 8.34 4.38 30.47
N ASP A 382 8.77 4.01 31.67
CA ASP A 382 9.88 4.68 32.34
C ASP A 382 11.17 4.04 31.84
N THR A 383 11.86 4.73 30.94
CA THR A 383 13.07 4.22 30.30
C THR A 383 14.25 4.13 31.26
N ALA A 384 14.27 4.91 32.34
CA ALA A 384 15.34 4.87 33.33
C ALA A 384 15.16 3.71 34.31
N ALA A 385 13.91 3.42 34.68
CA ALA A 385 13.58 2.32 35.61
C ALA A 385 13.28 0.99 34.91
N ASP A 386 13.11 1.00 33.58
CA ASP A 386 12.69 -0.13 32.74
C ASP A 386 11.35 -0.75 33.18
N ILE A 387 10.36 0.12 33.48
CA ILE A 387 9.03 -0.26 33.96
C ILE A 387 7.97 0.16 32.95
N LEU A 388 7.01 -0.72 32.65
CA LEU A 388 5.83 -0.41 31.86
C LEU A 388 4.66 0.00 32.75
N TYR A 389 3.90 0.98 32.28
CA TYR A 389 2.70 1.48 32.94
C TYR A 389 1.50 1.35 32.02
N ALA A 390 0.55 0.49 32.38
CA ALA A 390 -0.79 0.53 31.80
C ALA A 390 -1.56 1.70 32.42
N VAL A 391 -2.18 2.53 31.59
CA VAL A 391 -2.90 3.73 32.03
C VAL A 391 -4.37 3.62 31.64
N VAL A 392 -5.25 3.86 32.61
CA VAL A 392 -6.68 4.01 32.38
C VAL A 392 -7.11 5.44 32.75
N LEU A 393 -7.64 6.16 31.77
CA LEU A 393 -8.11 7.53 31.87
C LEU A 393 -9.64 7.54 31.88
N LYS A 394 -10.25 8.12 32.93
CA LYS A 394 -11.71 8.30 32.98
C LYS A 394 -12.07 9.79 33.11
N PRO A 395 -12.95 10.32 32.24
CA PRO A 395 -13.29 11.74 32.23
C PRO A 395 -14.16 12.18 33.41
N ASN A 396 -14.69 11.24 34.19
CA ASN A 396 -15.67 11.47 35.25
C ASN A 396 -15.37 10.61 36.49
N THR A 397 -16.31 10.54 37.43
CA THR A 397 -16.23 9.64 38.58
C THR A 397 -16.24 8.17 38.12
N ALA A 398 -15.32 7.37 38.66
CA ALA A 398 -15.34 5.92 38.48
C ALA A 398 -15.44 5.22 39.85
N GLY A 399 -16.13 4.07 39.85
CA GLY A 399 -16.18 3.17 41.01
C GLY A 399 -15.11 2.08 40.91
N VAL A 400 -15.27 1.03 41.73
CA VAL A 400 -14.32 -0.10 41.80
C VAL A 400 -14.12 -0.83 40.47
N ALA A 401 -15.06 -0.76 39.52
CA ALA A 401 -14.92 -1.40 38.22
C ALA A 401 -13.67 -0.97 37.42
N VAL A 402 -13.19 0.28 37.61
CA VAL A 402 -11.94 0.73 36.95
C VAL A 402 -10.69 0.06 37.54
N TYR A 403 -10.75 -0.33 38.81
CA TYR A 403 -9.68 -1.10 39.45
C TYR A 403 -9.60 -2.51 38.84
N ASP A 404 -10.76 -3.16 38.65
CA ASP A 404 -10.79 -4.49 38.06
C ASP A 404 -10.37 -4.46 36.58
N GLN A 405 -10.65 -3.35 35.89
CA GLN A 405 -10.16 -3.07 34.53
C GLN A 405 -8.64 -2.98 34.49
N ILE A 406 -8.02 -2.13 35.32
CA ILE A 406 -6.56 -1.95 35.29
C ILE A 406 -5.82 -3.23 35.70
N LYS A 407 -6.32 -4.02 36.68
CA LYS A 407 -5.68 -5.30 37.05
C LYS A 407 -5.67 -6.28 35.89
N ARG A 408 -6.76 -6.34 35.12
CA ARG A 408 -6.83 -7.21 33.94
C ARG A 408 -5.79 -6.80 32.89
N TYR A 409 -5.62 -5.49 32.68
CA TYR A 409 -4.65 -4.97 31.73
C TYR A 409 -3.21 -5.21 32.17
N THR A 410 -2.88 -4.96 33.44
CA THR A 410 -1.53 -5.22 33.95
C THR A 410 -1.19 -6.71 33.90
N GLN A 411 -2.11 -7.59 34.32
CA GLN A 411 -1.93 -9.05 34.26
C GLN A 411 -1.78 -9.57 32.83
N GLY A 412 -2.51 -8.98 31.88
CA GLY A 412 -2.38 -9.32 30.46
C GLY A 412 -1.01 -8.92 29.93
N LEU A 413 -0.57 -7.69 30.18
CA LEU A 413 0.74 -7.22 29.75
C LEU A 413 1.88 -8.03 30.37
N GLU A 414 1.78 -8.40 31.65
CA GLU A 414 2.77 -9.25 32.34
C GLU A 414 2.98 -10.61 31.66
N GLN A 415 1.99 -11.14 30.93
CA GLN A 415 2.13 -12.40 30.19
C GLN A 415 2.94 -12.25 28.89
N HIS A 416 3.11 -11.02 28.41
CA HIS A 416 3.71 -10.69 27.12
C HIS A 416 4.99 -9.85 27.25
N THR A 417 5.49 -9.62 28.46
CA THR A 417 6.72 -8.87 28.68
C THR A 417 7.47 -9.34 29.92
N GLU A 418 8.80 -9.36 29.85
CA GLU A 418 9.66 -9.61 31.02
C GLU A 418 9.83 -8.37 31.90
N LYS A 419 9.36 -7.20 31.43
CA LYS A 419 9.45 -5.93 32.16
C LYS A 419 8.43 -5.89 33.30
N PRO A 420 8.78 -5.31 34.47
CA PRO A 420 7.80 -5.03 35.50
C PRO A 420 6.66 -4.14 34.97
N VAL A 421 5.41 -4.53 35.23
CA VAL A 421 4.23 -3.77 34.82
C VAL A 421 3.55 -3.17 36.05
N ARG A 422 3.15 -1.90 35.96
CA ARG A 422 2.36 -1.21 37.00
C ARG A 422 1.13 -0.56 36.37
N GLY A 423 0.12 -0.31 37.20
CA GLY A 423 -1.12 0.33 36.77
C GLY A 423 -1.18 1.80 37.16
N ILE A 424 -1.72 2.65 36.29
CA ILE A 424 -2.07 4.04 36.60
C ILE A 424 -3.55 4.23 36.29
N ILE A 425 -4.30 4.70 37.28
CA ILE A 425 -5.67 5.19 37.09
C ILE A 425 -5.65 6.70 37.23
N CYS A 426 -6.18 7.43 36.24
CA CYS A 426 -6.32 8.89 36.33
C CYS A 426 -7.76 9.32 36.02
N LEU A 427 -8.39 10.06 36.94
CA LEU A 427 -9.77 10.50 36.79
C LEU A 427 -10.11 11.73 37.63
N HIS A 428 -11.20 12.43 37.31
CA HIS A 428 -11.49 13.72 37.94
C HIS A 428 -11.76 13.63 39.46
N GLN A 429 -12.61 12.68 39.86
CA GLN A 429 -13.07 12.53 41.24
C GLN A 429 -13.20 11.04 41.62
N PRO A 430 -12.21 10.45 42.31
CA PRO A 430 -12.29 9.06 42.76
C PRO A 430 -13.26 8.90 43.93
N LYS A 431 -14.08 7.84 43.89
CA LYS A 431 -14.94 7.46 45.03
C LYS A 431 -14.08 6.88 46.15
N GLU A 432 -14.48 7.09 47.40
CA GLU A 432 -13.74 6.61 48.59
C GLU A 432 -13.42 5.11 48.53
N ALA A 433 -14.35 4.28 48.03
CA ALA A 433 -14.13 2.85 47.86
C ALA A 433 -13.00 2.51 46.87
N LEU A 434 -12.84 3.29 45.80
CA LEU A 434 -11.72 3.13 44.86
C LEU A 434 -10.40 3.56 45.51
N ILE A 435 -10.41 4.67 46.26
CA ILE A 435 -9.24 5.15 46.99
C ILE A 435 -8.77 4.12 48.01
N ALA A 436 -9.70 3.54 48.79
CA ALA A 436 -9.39 2.49 49.75
C ALA A 436 -8.77 1.27 49.07
N LYS A 437 -9.36 0.81 47.96
CA LYS A 437 -8.87 -0.36 47.22
C LYS A 437 -7.48 -0.16 46.62
N VAL A 438 -7.20 1.02 46.04
CA VAL A 438 -5.86 1.32 45.50
C VAL A 438 -4.82 1.49 46.60
N LYS A 439 -5.19 2.04 47.77
CA LYS A 439 -4.26 2.16 48.92
C LYS A 439 -3.76 0.82 49.47
N GLU A 440 -4.48 -0.26 49.20
CA GLU A 440 -4.11 -1.62 49.61
C GLU A 440 -3.25 -2.35 48.55
N ASP A 441 -3.04 -1.76 47.37
CA ASP A 441 -2.32 -2.37 46.24
C ASP A 441 -1.22 -1.44 45.69
N ASP A 442 0.02 -1.68 46.11
CA ASP A 442 1.20 -0.90 45.70
C ASP A 442 1.54 -1.05 44.19
N SER A 443 0.91 -1.98 43.47
CA SER A 443 1.10 -2.14 42.01
C SER A 443 0.32 -1.12 41.19
N ILE A 444 -0.64 -0.41 41.80
CA ILE A 444 -1.51 0.56 41.14
C ILE A 444 -1.37 1.94 41.77
N GLU A 445 -1.21 2.95 40.92
CA GLU A 445 -1.20 4.35 41.33
C GLU A 445 -2.51 5.05 40.92
N LEU A 446 -3.04 5.89 41.80
CA LEU A 446 -4.26 6.65 41.55
C LEU A 446 -3.96 8.15 41.53
N PHE A 447 -4.25 8.78 40.38
CA PHE A 447 -4.13 10.21 40.17
C PHE A 447 -5.51 10.83 40.01
N SER A 448 -5.64 12.05 40.54
CA SER A 448 -6.80 12.89 40.26
C SER A 448 -6.36 14.14 39.51
N TYR A 449 -7.08 14.50 38.45
CA TYR A 449 -6.92 15.80 37.82
C TYR A 449 -8.01 16.75 38.32
N GLN A 450 -7.64 17.98 38.67
CA GLN A 450 -8.57 19.00 39.15
C GLN A 450 -8.93 19.99 38.04
N VAL A 451 -10.23 20.30 37.96
CA VAL A 451 -10.78 21.36 37.11
C VAL A 451 -11.61 22.26 38.03
N ALA A 452 -11.02 23.37 38.49
CA ALA A 452 -11.70 24.29 39.42
C ALA A 452 -11.94 25.64 38.74
N PHE A 453 -13.20 26.09 38.76
CA PHE A 453 -13.58 27.42 38.31
C PHE A 453 -13.73 28.33 39.53
N LYS A 454 -12.96 29.42 39.60
CA LYS A 454 -13.10 30.44 40.64
C LYS A 454 -13.77 31.66 40.04
N LYS A 455 -14.90 32.09 40.63
CA LYS A 455 -15.49 33.40 40.33
C LYS A 455 -14.50 34.48 40.74
N LEU A 456 -14.00 35.24 39.77
CA LEU A 456 -13.32 36.49 40.04
C LEU A 456 -14.41 37.57 40.05
N GLY A 457 -14.52 38.29 41.19
CA GLY A 457 -15.49 39.33 41.54
C GLY A 457 -16.40 39.83 40.43
#